data_AF-A0A258CUF2-F1
#
_entry.id   AF-A0A258CUF2-F1
#
_cell.length_a   1.000
_cell.length_b   1.000
_cell.length_c   1.000
_cell.angle_alpha   90.00
_cell.angle_beta   90.00
_cell.angle_gamma   90.00
#
_symmetry.space_group_name_H-M   'P 1'
#
loop_
_entity.id
_entity.type
_entity.pdbx_description
1 polymer ?
#
loop_
_entity_poly.entity_id
_entity_poly.type
_entity_poly.pdbx_seq_one_letter_code
_entity_poly.pdbx_strand_id
1 'polypeptide(L)'
;MNTAFSTWTATRAAGLARLDAFLPHAGRAYAARRNHAVDAPTVSGLSPYLRRRMVTERKVLTRVLARHDETAAEKFIDEVFWRAHFKGRLEGQPEIWTRYRQSLAQDRAALDRDPALARRYADAVAGRTGIDAFDAWVAELEATGYLHNHARMWFASIWSHTLGLPWALGAAFMHARLLDGDPAANT
;
A
#
# COMPACT_ATOMS: atom_id res chain seq x y z
N MET A 1 6.17 13.32 10.79
CA MET A 1 5.10 12.35 10.46
C MET A 1 4.02 13.07 9.69
N ASN A 2 3.58 12.51 8.57
CA ASN A 2 2.49 13.06 7.77
C ASN A 2 1.15 12.80 8.50
N THR A 3 0.63 13.80 9.21
CA THR A 3 -0.58 13.68 10.05
C THR A 3 -1.85 13.44 9.25
N ALA A 4 -1.83 13.60 7.91
CA ALA A 4 -3.01 13.42 7.06
C ALA A 4 -3.52 11.96 7.04
N PHE A 5 -2.68 10.98 7.39
CA PHE A 5 -2.99 9.55 7.34
C PHE A 5 -2.91 8.84 8.70
N SER A 6 -2.92 9.60 9.81
CA SER A 6 -2.81 9.03 11.16
C SER A 6 -4.14 8.63 11.80
N THR A 7 -5.28 9.07 11.25
CA THR A 7 -6.62 8.71 11.75
C THR A 7 -7.58 8.31 10.62
N TRP A 8 -8.28 7.20 10.84
CA TRP A 8 -9.17 6.58 9.86
C TRP A 8 -10.55 6.33 10.47
N THR A 9 -11.54 7.14 10.06
CA THR A 9 -12.94 6.85 10.38
C THR A 9 -13.49 5.86 9.35
N ALA A 10 -13.84 4.66 9.78
CA ALA A 10 -14.27 3.55 8.92
C ALA A 10 -15.74 3.67 8.46
N THR A 11 -16.11 4.79 7.83
CA THR A 11 -17.45 5.02 7.29
C THR A 11 -17.43 5.44 5.83
N ARG A 12 -18.52 5.16 5.11
CA ARG A 12 -18.73 5.67 3.75
C ARG A 12 -18.70 7.19 3.69
N ALA A 13 -19.30 7.87 4.67
CA ALA A 13 -19.30 9.33 4.73
C ALA A 13 -17.87 9.90 4.83
N ALA A 14 -17.02 9.32 5.68
CA ALA A 14 -15.62 9.73 5.79
C ALA A 14 -14.84 9.49 4.48
N GLY A 15 -15.04 8.34 3.83
CA GLY A 15 -14.42 8.04 2.54
C GLY A 15 -14.85 9.01 1.43
N LEU A 16 -16.12 9.42 1.40
CA LEU A 16 -16.60 10.43 0.46
C LEU A 16 -16.07 11.83 0.78
N ALA A 17 -16.03 12.23 2.05
CA ALA A 17 -15.45 13.50 2.45
C ALA A 17 -13.97 13.60 2.04
N ARG A 18 -13.22 12.50 2.20
CA ARG A 18 -11.82 12.41 1.76
C ARG A 18 -11.68 12.49 0.24
N LEU A 19 -12.55 11.80 -0.51
CA LEU A 19 -12.60 11.94 -1.97
C LEU A 19 -12.83 13.40 -2.36
N ASP A 20 -13.83 14.03 -1.78
CA ASP A 20 -14.25 15.40 -2.10
C ASP A 20 -13.14 16.42 -1.80
N ALA A 21 -12.43 16.25 -0.68
CA ALA A 21 -11.25 17.06 -0.35
C ALA A 21 -10.09 16.86 -1.34
N PHE A 22 -9.93 15.66 -1.90
CA PHE A 22 -8.87 15.36 -2.87
C PHE A 22 -9.22 15.79 -4.30
N LEU A 23 -10.50 15.91 -4.66
CA LEU A 23 -10.94 16.19 -6.03
C LEU A 23 -10.23 17.39 -6.69
N PRO A 24 -9.99 18.54 -6.02
CA PRO A 24 -9.23 19.65 -6.63
C PRO A 24 -7.81 19.28 -7.09
N HIS A 25 -7.21 18.25 -6.51
CA HIS A 25 -5.83 17.86 -6.74
C HIS A 25 -5.66 16.65 -7.67
N ALA A 26 -6.76 15.98 -8.05
CA ALA A 26 -6.74 14.73 -8.84
C ALA A 26 -6.26 14.87 -10.30
N GLY A 27 -6.03 16.09 -10.80
CA GLY A 27 -5.52 16.36 -12.16
C GLY A 27 -3.98 16.46 -12.22
N ARG A 28 -3.47 17.46 -12.95
CA ARG A 28 -2.02 17.67 -13.16
C ARG A 28 -1.20 17.78 -11.86
N ALA A 29 -1.81 18.30 -10.80
CA ALA A 29 -1.17 18.40 -9.48
C ALA A 29 -0.81 17.02 -8.91
N TYR A 30 -1.70 16.04 -9.04
CA TYR A 30 -1.43 14.65 -8.66
C TYR A 30 -0.26 14.08 -9.48
N ALA A 31 -0.31 14.22 -10.80
CA ALA A 31 0.73 13.70 -11.69
C ALA A 31 2.14 14.20 -11.30
N ALA A 32 2.26 15.50 -11.00
CA ALA A 32 3.52 16.11 -10.60
C ALA A 32 4.00 15.72 -9.20
N ARG A 33 3.09 15.38 -8.27
CA ARG A 33 3.41 15.28 -6.84
C ARG A 33 3.24 13.89 -6.22
N ARG A 34 2.63 12.92 -6.92
CA ARG A 34 2.30 11.58 -6.37
C ARG A 34 3.48 10.78 -5.80
N ASN A 35 4.71 11.15 -6.13
CA ASN A 35 5.92 10.49 -5.63
C ASN A 35 6.57 11.21 -4.44
N HIS A 36 6.02 12.35 -4.02
CA HIS A 36 6.55 13.19 -2.93
C HIS A 36 5.65 13.05 -1.68
N ALA A 37 6.22 12.49 -0.60
CA ALA A 37 5.46 12.12 0.61
C ALA A 37 5.44 13.20 1.71
N VAL A 38 6.14 14.34 1.53
CA VAL A 38 6.62 15.16 2.66
C VAL A 38 5.73 16.38 3.00
N ASP A 39 5.05 17.01 2.03
CA ASP A 39 4.58 18.41 2.24
C ASP A 39 3.05 18.63 2.28
N ALA A 40 2.22 17.65 1.89
CA ALA A 40 0.74 17.71 1.88
C ALA A 40 0.18 16.33 1.50
N PRO A 41 -1.14 16.06 1.60
CA PRO A 41 -1.74 14.92 0.90
C PRO A 41 -1.63 15.15 -0.62
N THR A 42 -0.50 14.73 -1.18
CA THR A 42 -0.22 14.65 -2.63
C THR A 42 -0.97 13.48 -3.28
N VAL A 43 -1.56 12.61 -2.45
CA VAL A 43 -2.30 11.41 -2.82
C VAL A 43 -3.66 11.37 -2.10
N SER A 44 -4.60 10.60 -2.63
CA SER A 44 -6.00 10.62 -2.19
C SER A 44 -6.27 10.01 -0.81
N GLY A 45 -5.42 9.09 -0.34
CA GLY A 45 -5.70 8.33 0.88
C GLY A 45 -6.99 7.52 0.83
N LEU A 46 -7.46 7.14 -0.36
CA LEU A 46 -8.72 6.42 -0.54
C LEU A 46 -8.61 4.90 -0.46
N SER A 47 -7.39 4.35 -0.45
CA SER A 47 -7.18 2.91 -0.59
C SER A 47 -7.87 2.07 0.51
N PRO A 48 -7.93 2.45 1.80
CA PRO A 48 -8.69 1.67 2.80
C PRO A 48 -10.20 1.66 2.54
N TYR A 49 -10.76 2.79 2.09
CA TYR A 49 -12.19 2.91 1.75
C TYR A 49 -12.55 2.11 0.50
N LEU A 50 -11.68 2.15 -0.52
CA LEU A 50 -11.83 1.34 -1.73
C LEU A 50 -11.73 -0.15 -1.43
N ARG A 51 -10.76 -0.56 -0.60
CA ARG A 51 -10.56 -1.96 -0.17
C ARG A 51 -11.82 -2.56 0.45
N ARG A 52 -12.54 -1.77 1.24
CA ARG A 52 -13.78 -2.16 1.94
C ARG A 52 -15.07 -1.79 1.18
N ARG A 53 -14.97 -1.33 -0.08
CA ARG A 53 -16.11 -0.92 -0.93
C ARG A 53 -17.00 0.18 -0.33
N MET A 54 -16.49 0.93 0.66
CA MET A 54 -17.18 2.11 1.20
C MET A 54 -17.30 3.20 0.13
N VAL A 55 -16.26 3.31 -0.70
CA VAL A 55 -16.26 4.06 -1.96
C VAL A 55 -15.92 3.07 -3.08
N THR A 56 -16.47 3.29 -4.28
CA THR A 56 -16.19 2.45 -5.45
C THR A 56 -15.32 3.19 -6.46
N GLU A 57 -14.55 2.43 -7.23
CA GLU A 57 -13.68 2.93 -8.31
C GLU A 57 -14.51 3.74 -9.32
N ARG A 58 -15.67 3.21 -9.73
CA ARG A 58 -16.61 3.92 -10.60
C ARG A 58 -17.02 5.27 -10.01
N LYS A 59 -17.32 5.34 -8.70
CA LYS A 59 -17.69 6.60 -8.04
C LYS A 59 -16.52 7.59 -8.04
N VAL A 60 -15.30 7.12 -7.79
CA VAL A 60 -14.09 7.94 -7.86
C VAL A 60 -13.91 8.51 -9.26
N LEU A 61 -13.91 7.66 -10.29
CA LEU A 61 -13.71 8.06 -11.68
C LEU A 61 -14.78 9.07 -12.14
N THR A 62 -16.06 8.80 -11.87
CA THR A 62 -17.15 9.74 -12.21
C THR A 62 -16.95 11.11 -11.57
N ARG A 63 -16.51 11.17 -10.30
CA ARG A 63 -16.33 12.45 -9.60
C ARG A 63 -15.08 13.20 -10.08
N VAL A 64 -14.02 12.48 -10.44
CA VAL A 64 -12.80 13.07 -11.00
C VAL A 64 -13.06 13.64 -12.40
N LEU A 65 -13.69 12.86 -13.28
CA LEU A 65 -14.02 13.27 -14.64
C LEU A 65 -15.09 14.38 -14.71
N ALA A 66 -15.87 14.57 -13.64
CA ALA A 66 -16.77 15.73 -13.52
C ALA A 66 -16.03 17.05 -13.22
N ARG A 67 -14.73 17.01 -12.89
CA ARG A 67 -13.95 18.19 -12.51
C ARG A 67 -12.70 18.42 -13.36
N HIS A 68 -12.10 17.35 -13.85
CA HIS A 68 -10.88 17.40 -14.66
C HIS A 68 -11.11 16.67 -15.96
N ASP A 69 -10.54 17.20 -17.04
CA ASP A 69 -10.47 16.49 -18.31
C ASP A 69 -9.66 15.20 -18.15
N GLU A 70 -10.00 14.19 -18.94
CA GLU A 70 -9.36 12.87 -18.91
C GLU A 70 -7.83 12.97 -19.02
N THR A 71 -7.31 13.75 -19.97
CA THR A 71 -5.87 13.96 -20.15
C THR A 71 -5.20 14.59 -18.92
N ALA A 72 -5.87 15.49 -18.22
CA ALA A 72 -5.32 16.14 -17.03
C ALA A 72 -5.29 15.17 -15.83
N ALA A 73 -6.24 14.24 -15.76
CA ALA A 73 -6.38 13.26 -14.67
C ALA A 73 -5.83 11.87 -15.01
N GLU A 74 -5.26 11.66 -16.20
CA GLU A 74 -4.80 10.37 -16.73
C GLU A 74 -4.02 9.58 -15.68
N LYS A 75 -3.01 10.20 -15.04
CA LYS A 75 -2.20 9.50 -14.03
C LYS A 75 -2.98 9.06 -12.80
N PHE A 76 -4.00 9.78 -12.37
CA PHE A 76 -4.84 9.32 -11.26
C PHE A 76 -5.78 8.20 -11.70
N ILE A 77 -6.31 8.29 -12.92
CA ILE A 77 -7.17 7.28 -13.54
C ILE A 77 -6.40 5.95 -13.70
N ASP A 78 -5.16 6.01 -14.19
CA ASP A 78 -4.26 4.85 -14.31
C ASP A 78 -4.10 4.12 -12.97
N GLU A 79 -3.91 4.85 -11.87
CA GLU A 79 -3.72 4.29 -10.53
C GLU A 79 -5.00 3.63 -10.00
N VAL A 80 -6.17 4.16 -10.36
CA VAL A 80 -7.46 3.49 -10.09
C VAL A 80 -7.56 2.19 -10.91
N PHE A 81 -7.13 2.21 -12.17
CA PHE A 81 -7.13 1.03 -13.03
C PHE A 81 -6.11 -0.03 -12.61
N TRP A 82 -4.93 0.35 -12.09
CA TRP A 82 -3.96 -0.60 -11.52
C TRP A 82 -4.61 -1.50 -10.46
N ARG A 83 -5.46 -0.92 -9.61
CA ARG A 83 -6.21 -1.71 -8.62
C ARG A 83 -7.16 -2.72 -9.27
N ALA A 84 -7.83 -2.36 -10.36
CA ALA A 84 -8.70 -3.29 -11.09
C ALA A 84 -7.87 -4.36 -11.82
N HIS A 85 -6.75 -3.97 -12.41
CA HIS A 85 -5.82 -4.87 -13.10
C HIS A 85 -5.33 -5.99 -12.18
N PHE A 86 -4.81 -5.65 -10.99
CA PHE A 86 -4.34 -6.66 -10.04
C PHE A 86 -5.43 -7.63 -9.61
N LYS A 87 -6.67 -7.14 -9.44
CA LYS A 87 -7.82 -8.01 -9.13
C LYS A 87 -8.16 -8.95 -10.26
N GLY A 88 -8.24 -8.45 -11.50
CA GLY A 88 -8.45 -9.28 -12.67
C GLY A 88 -7.32 -10.28 -12.88
N ARG A 89 -6.07 -9.90 -12.59
CA ARG A 89 -4.92 -10.80 -12.64
C ARG A 89 -5.09 -11.94 -11.64
N LEU A 90 -5.42 -11.66 -10.39
CA LEU A 90 -5.62 -12.70 -9.38
C LEU A 90 -6.85 -13.58 -9.69
N GLU A 91 -7.92 -12.99 -10.23
CA GLU A 91 -9.09 -13.74 -10.69
C GLU A 91 -8.76 -14.69 -11.84
N GLY A 92 -7.97 -14.25 -12.82
CA GLY A 92 -7.55 -15.05 -13.95
C GLY A 92 -6.41 -16.03 -13.66
N GLN A 93 -5.63 -15.79 -12.60
CA GLN A 93 -4.49 -16.61 -12.16
C GLN A 93 -4.52 -16.85 -10.65
N PRO A 94 -5.52 -17.59 -10.12
CA PRO A 94 -5.68 -17.84 -8.69
C PRO A 94 -4.50 -18.59 -8.05
N GLU A 95 -3.69 -19.28 -8.86
CA GLU A 95 -2.46 -19.96 -8.42
C GLU A 95 -1.41 -19.01 -7.87
N ILE A 96 -1.44 -17.71 -8.20
CA ILE A 96 -0.57 -16.70 -7.60
C ILE A 96 -0.72 -16.72 -6.08
N TRP A 97 -1.96 -16.72 -5.59
CA TRP A 97 -2.24 -16.76 -4.16
C TRP A 97 -1.85 -18.09 -3.52
N THR A 98 -2.09 -19.21 -4.22
CA THR A 98 -1.69 -20.54 -3.73
C THR A 98 -0.17 -20.64 -3.59
N ARG A 99 0.60 -20.18 -4.59
CA ARG A 99 2.07 -20.17 -4.57
C ARG A 99 2.59 -19.26 -3.46
N TYR A 100 2.03 -18.06 -3.31
CA TYR A 100 2.35 -17.17 -2.19
C TYR A 100 2.17 -17.87 -0.84
N ARG A 101 1.04 -18.53 -0.61
CA ARG A 101 0.77 -19.23 0.66
C ARG A 101 1.74 -20.38 0.90
N GLN A 102 2.12 -21.11 -0.15
CA GLN A 102 3.13 -22.17 -0.06
C GLN A 102 4.51 -21.61 0.29
N SER A 103 4.97 -20.56 -0.40
CA SER A 103 6.22 -19.88 -0.08
C SER A 103 6.22 -19.33 1.34
N LEU A 104 5.13 -18.68 1.77
CA LEU A 104 5.01 -18.16 3.13
C LEU A 104 5.13 -19.26 4.19
N ALA A 105 4.51 -20.43 3.96
CA ALA A 105 4.61 -21.55 4.89
C ALA A 105 6.05 -22.11 4.97
N GLN A 106 6.72 -22.24 3.81
CA GLN A 106 8.11 -22.67 3.73
C GLN A 106 9.07 -21.70 4.41
N ASP A 107 8.90 -20.40 4.16
CA ASP A 107 9.74 -19.34 4.72
C ASP A 107 9.56 -19.25 6.24
N ARG A 108 8.33 -19.42 6.76
CA ARG A 108 8.08 -19.51 8.21
C ARG A 108 8.82 -20.69 8.83
N ALA A 109 8.75 -21.87 8.21
CA ALA A 109 9.50 -23.04 8.68
C ALA A 109 11.02 -22.90 8.54
N ALA A 110 11.51 -21.99 7.67
CA ALA A 110 12.93 -21.67 7.59
C ALA A 110 13.40 -20.82 8.79
N LEU A 111 12.53 -19.95 9.35
CA LEU A 111 12.87 -19.17 10.55
C LEU A 111 13.20 -20.07 11.75
N ASP A 112 12.52 -21.22 11.89
CA ASP A 112 12.79 -22.16 12.99
C ASP A 112 14.14 -22.90 12.84
N ARG A 113 14.68 -22.96 11.62
CA ARG A 113 15.87 -23.74 11.27
C ARG A 113 17.12 -22.88 11.04
N ASP A 114 16.95 -21.60 10.77
CA ASP A 114 18.02 -20.63 10.53
C ASP A 114 17.94 -19.48 11.55
N PRO A 115 18.70 -19.55 12.65
CA PRO A 115 18.72 -18.51 13.67
C PRO A 115 19.17 -17.13 13.15
N ALA A 116 20.04 -17.09 12.13
CA ALA A 116 20.52 -15.84 11.57
C ALA A 116 19.43 -15.16 10.74
N LEU A 117 18.70 -15.94 9.94
CA LEU A 117 17.51 -15.45 9.24
C LEU A 117 16.43 -15.01 10.23
N ALA A 118 16.15 -15.81 11.26
CA ALA A 118 15.19 -15.47 12.30
C ALA A 118 15.52 -14.14 12.99
N ARG A 119 16.81 -13.90 13.28
CA ARG A 119 17.26 -12.66 13.88
C ARG A 119 17.06 -11.46 12.94
N ARG A 120 17.49 -11.57 11.68
CA ARG A 120 17.27 -10.49 10.68
C ARG A 120 15.79 -10.20 10.49
N TYR A 121 14.96 -11.24 10.43
CA TYR A 121 13.50 -11.09 10.34
C TYR A 121 12.94 -10.39 11.58
N ALA A 122 13.33 -10.81 12.79
CA ALA A 122 12.88 -10.20 14.04
C ALA A 122 13.27 -8.72 14.15
N ASP A 123 14.48 -8.35 13.74
CA ASP A 123 14.93 -6.96 13.75
C ASP A 123 14.21 -6.13 12.68
N ALA A 124 13.94 -6.70 11.50
CA ALA A 124 13.15 -6.04 10.45
C ALA A 124 11.71 -5.77 10.86
N VAL A 125 10.98 -6.76 11.37
CA VAL A 125 9.57 -6.57 11.77
C VAL A 125 9.42 -5.67 12.99
N ALA A 126 10.48 -5.50 13.78
CA ALA A 126 10.50 -4.60 14.93
C ALA A 126 11.02 -3.20 14.61
N GLY A 127 11.41 -2.92 13.36
CA GLY A 127 11.97 -1.61 12.97
C GLY A 127 13.28 -1.30 13.69
N ARG A 128 14.19 -2.28 13.76
CA ARG A 128 15.53 -2.14 14.34
C ARG A 128 16.62 -2.63 13.40
N THR A 129 16.45 -2.36 12.11
CA THR A 129 17.41 -2.75 11.07
C THR A 129 18.66 -1.87 11.06
N GLY A 130 18.59 -0.68 11.68
CA GLY A 130 19.63 0.34 11.59
C GLY A 130 19.55 1.15 10.30
N ILE A 131 18.48 0.98 9.49
CA ILE A 131 18.19 1.78 8.32
C ILE A 131 17.07 2.75 8.69
N ASP A 132 17.43 4.00 8.99
CA ASP A 132 16.52 5.01 9.55
C ASP A 132 15.17 5.11 8.83
N ALA A 133 15.19 5.12 7.49
CA ALA A 133 13.97 5.21 6.69
C ALA A 133 13.08 3.96 6.85
N PHE A 134 13.67 2.76 6.83
CA PHE A 134 12.94 1.51 6.95
C PHE A 134 12.33 1.35 8.34
N ASP A 135 13.12 1.64 9.37
CA ASP A 135 12.70 1.56 10.78
C ASP A 135 11.56 2.56 11.07
N ALA A 136 11.64 3.77 10.50
CA ALA A 136 10.56 4.75 10.56
C ALA A 136 9.27 4.27 9.86
N TRP A 137 9.37 3.58 8.71
CA TRP A 137 8.18 3.05 8.02
C TRP A 137 7.52 1.89 8.76
N VAL A 138 8.30 1.05 9.45
CA VAL A 138 7.75 0.02 10.35
C VAL A 138 6.91 0.69 11.43
N ALA A 139 7.46 1.71 12.09
CA ALA A 139 6.73 2.47 13.12
C ALA A 139 5.48 3.18 12.55
N GLU A 140 5.58 3.76 11.34
CA GLU A 140 4.44 4.40 10.66
C GLU A 140 3.33 3.40 10.32
N LEU A 141 3.69 2.22 9.80
CA LEU A 141 2.74 1.15 9.51
C LEU A 141 2.02 0.65 10.77
N GLU A 142 2.74 0.44 11.87
CA GLU A 142 2.15 0.03 13.15
C GLU A 142 1.22 1.11 13.72
N ALA A 143 1.62 2.38 13.65
CA ALA A 143 0.84 3.47 14.22
C ALA A 143 -0.41 3.83 13.40
N THR A 144 -0.33 3.71 12.08
CA THR A 144 -1.34 4.30 11.17
C THR A 144 -2.08 3.27 10.31
N GLY A 145 -1.49 2.08 10.12
CA GLY A 145 -1.96 1.09 9.16
C GLY A 145 -1.91 1.56 7.71
N TYR A 146 -1.07 2.54 7.39
CA TYR A 146 -0.90 3.08 6.05
C TYR A 146 0.59 3.36 5.77
N LEU A 147 0.96 3.24 4.49
CA LEU A 147 2.25 3.71 4.00
C LEU A 147 2.08 4.25 2.58
N HIS A 148 2.82 5.31 2.24
CA HIS A 148 2.84 5.87 0.89
C HIS A 148 3.36 4.86 -0.14
N ASN A 149 2.84 4.85 -1.37
CA ASN A 149 3.20 3.84 -2.39
C ASN A 149 4.73 3.77 -2.65
N HIS A 150 5.38 4.92 -2.82
CA HIS A 150 6.84 4.96 -3.02
C HIS A 150 7.61 4.34 -1.83
N ALA A 151 7.16 4.61 -0.60
CA ALA A 151 7.76 4.01 0.60
C ALA A 151 7.50 2.49 0.65
N ARG A 152 6.34 1.99 0.19
CA ARG A 152 6.09 0.54 0.06
C ARG A 152 7.06 -0.12 -0.92
N MET A 153 7.33 0.52 -2.06
CA MET A 153 8.29 0.02 -3.05
C MET A 153 9.71 -0.07 -2.47
N TRP A 154 10.16 0.98 -1.79
CA TRP A 154 11.46 0.97 -1.11
C TRP A 154 11.51 -0.03 0.04
N PHE A 155 10.46 -0.13 0.84
CA PHE A 155 10.33 -1.12 1.90
C PHE A 155 10.52 -2.53 1.35
N ALA A 156 9.80 -2.90 0.28
CA ALA A 156 9.88 -4.22 -0.34
C ALA A 156 11.27 -4.49 -0.95
N SER A 157 11.89 -3.48 -1.55
CA SER A 157 13.24 -3.57 -2.11
C SER A 157 14.29 -3.80 -1.01
N ILE A 158 14.27 -2.98 0.05
CA ILE A 158 15.18 -3.10 1.20
C ILE A 158 14.99 -4.46 1.88
N TRP A 159 13.73 -4.87 2.10
CA TRP A 159 13.40 -6.17 2.67
C TRP A 159 14.09 -7.32 1.93
N SER A 160 13.93 -7.35 0.60
CA SER A 160 14.36 -8.48 -0.21
C SER A 160 15.86 -8.43 -0.53
N HIS A 161 16.38 -7.25 -0.86
CA HIS A 161 17.73 -7.09 -1.42
C HIS A 161 18.77 -6.63 -0.40
N THR A 162 18.39 -5.73 0.52
CA THR A 162 19.34 -5.21 1.52
C THR A 162 19.39 -6.10 2.75
N LEU A 163 18.23 -6.54 3.26
CA LEU A 163 18.13 -7.41 4.44
C LEU A 163 18.23 -8.90 4.09
N GLY A 164 18.08 -9.24 2.80
CA GLY A 164 18.13 -10.63 2.32
C GLY A 164 17.01 -11.49 2.92
N LEU A 165 15.83 -10.91 3.14
CA LEU A 165 14.68 -11.59 3.73
C LEU A 165 13.76 -12.15 2.63
N PRO A 166 13.16 -13.34 2.83
CA PRO A 166 12.19 -13.89 1.90
C PRO A 166 11.01 -12.95 1.68
N TRP A 167 10.67 -12.70 0.41
CA TRP A 167 9.64 -11.73 0.02
C TRP A 167 8.27 -12.05 0.62
N ALA A 168 7.91 -13.33 0.74
CA ALA A 168 6.59 -13.74 1.22
C ALA A 168 6.37 -13.34 2.69
N LEU A 169 7.42 -13.33 3.50
CA LEU A 169 7.38 -12.83 4.87
C LEU A 169 7.12 -11.31 4.91
N GLY A 170 7.74 -10.55 4.02
CA GLY A 170 7.54 -9.10 3.90
C GLY A 170 6.14 -8.75 3.40
N ALA A 171 5.66 -9.48 2.39
CA ALA A 171 4.29 -9.38 1.91
C ALA A 171 3.27 -9.69 3.02
N ALA A 172 3.49 -10.75 3.80
CA ALA A 172 2.64 -11.09 4.95
C ALA A 172 2.67 -10.01 6.04
N PHE A 173 3.85 -9.46 6.34
CA PHE A 173 4.03 -8.38 7.31
C PHE A 173 3.23 -7.14 6.93
N MET A 174 3.39 -6.65 5.69
CA MET A 174 2.66 -5.49 5.18
C MET A 174 1.15 -5.76 5.11
N HIS A 175 0.74 -6.91 4.57
CA HIS A 175 -0.67 -7.26 4.44
C HIS A 175 -1.43 -7.25 5.77
N ALA A 176 -0.77 -7.68 6.85
CA ALA A 176 -1.37 -7.73 8.19
C ALA A 176 -1.55 -6.35 8.84
N ARG A 177 -0.76 -5.34 8.43
CA ARG A 177 -0.75 -3.99 9.03
C ARG A 177 -1.50 -2.97 8.20
N LEU A 178 -1.52 -3.15 6.89
CA LEU A 178 -2.18 -2.25 5.97
C LEU A 178 -3.71 -2.32 6.10
N LEU A 179 -4.34 -1.18 6.40
CA LEU A 179 -5.81 -1.03 6.35
C LEU A 179 -6.37 -1.29 4.94
N ASP A 180 -5.53 -1.06 3.92
CA ASP A 180 -5.83 -1.35 2.52
C ASP A 180 -5.25 -2.68 2.03
N GLY A 181 -4.79 -3.55 2.94
CA GLY A 181 -4.24 -4.87 2.62
C GLY A 181 -5.18 -5.68 1.71
N ASP A 182 -4.75 -5.90 0.47
CA ASP A 182 -5.49 -6.62 -0.56
C ASP A 182 -4.61 -7.75 -1.11
N PRO A 183 -5.07 -9.01 -1.12
CA PRO A 183 -4.27 -10.11 -1.67
C PRO A 183 -3.81 -9.82 -3.09
N ALA A 184 -4.68 -9.27 -3.94
CA ALA A 184 -4.36 -9.06 -5.34
C ALA A 184 -3.28 -8.00 -5.56
N ALA A 185 -3.27 -6.93 -4.75
CA ALA A 185 -2.31 -5.84 -4.90
C ALA A 185 -1.03 -6.03 -4.08
N ASN A 186 -1.00 -7.00 -3.17
CA ASN A 186 0.11 -7.23 -2.23
C ASN A 186 0.90 -8.51 -2.54
N THR A 187 0.41 -9.39 -3.42
CA THR A 187 1.08 -10.63 -3.84
C THR A 187 1.13 -10.73 -5.35
#